data_AF-A0A358MBJ8-F1
#
_entry.id   AF-A0A358MBJ8-F1
#
_cell.length_a   1.000
_cell.length_b   1.000
_cell.length_c   1.000
_cell.angle_alpha   90.00
_cell.angle_beta   90.00
_cell.angle_gamma   90.00
#
_symmetry.space_group_name_H-M   'P 1'
#
loop_
_entity.id
_entity.type
_entity.pdbx_description
1 polymer ?
#
loop_
_entity_poly.entity_id
_entity_poly.type
_entity_poly.pdbx_seq_one_letter_code
_entity_poly.pdbx_strand_id
1 'polypeptide(L)'
;MGYALFLFYILLGVINAYLLLSREKPTRILWAGGVAGLIFLMWSHVPFSFLFGFGILSHVLGLILVIVWTIVFYVIKRRHLPRLSGLLHRRWKPDKEDLFLLAAVFVISLYCIVCLYSHTLYEIDGAYYTGQCTYGDMNFHLGIITSIKEQGSFPPDYNIFPGQRLDYYFLSDSVSSSLYLFGCSLKAAYMLPMIFAFMLTFAGMWHLAYAVLKRVSKTLTAFILFFFNGGFGLMYFLDGLKAEGGAENFNRIFTAYYETPTNYVNSGS
;
A
#
# COMPACT_ATOMS: atom_id res chain seq x y z
N MET A 1 6.97 -18.56 -4.25
CA MET A 1 7.29 -17.89 -5.53
C MET A 1 6.72 -16.47 -5.59
N GLY A 2 5.57 -16.20 -4.96
CA GLY A 2 4.91 -14.88 -4.95
C GLY A 2 5.76 -13.72 -4.43
N TYR A 3 6.52 -13.89 -3.32
CA TYR A 3 7.44 -12.84 -2.85
C TYR A 3 8.47 -12.42 -3.90
N ALA A 4 9.03 -13.39 -4.63
CA ALA A 4 10.01 -13.13 -5.68
C ALA A 4 9.35 -12.40 -6.86
N LEU A 5 8.13 -12.81 -7.26
CA LEU A 5 7.34 -12.12 -8.28
C LEU A 5 7.12 -10.65 -7.90
N PHE A 6 6.67 -10.41 -6.66
CA PHE A 6 6.44 -9.07 -6.13
C PHE A 6 7.69 -8.20 -6.19
N LEU A 7 8.80 -8.67 -5.60
CA LEU A 7 10.06 -7.94 -5.57
C LEU A 7 10.62 -7.71 -6.98
N PHE A 8 10.38 -8.62 -7.91
CA PHE A 8 10.80 -8.48 -9.29
C PHE A 8 10.04 -7.37 -10.02
N TYR A 9 8.71 -7.26 -9.81
CA TYR A 9 7.95 -6.11 -10.30
C TYR A 9 8.41 -4.79 -9.68
N ILE A 10 8.70 -4.75 -8.38
CA ILE A 10 9.28 -3.56 -7.72
C ILE A 10 10.61 -3.19 -8.35
N LEU A 11 11.50 -4.17 -8.59
CA LEU A 11 12.77 -3.95 -9.25
C LEU A 11 12.59 -3.37 -10.67
N LEU A 12 11.71 -3.94 -11.47
CA LEU A 12 11.40 -3.43 -12.82
C LEU A 12 10.83 -2.01 -12.74
N GLY A 13 9.98 -1.71 -11.76
CA GLY A 13 9.49 -0.37 -11.47
C GLY A 13 10.62 0.62 -11.16
N VAL A 14 11.54 0.26 -10.26
CA VAL A 14 12.72 1.08 -9.91
C VAL A 14 13.64 1.30 -11.10
N ILE A 15 13.86 0.30 -11.95
CA ILE A 15 14.62 0.46 -13.19
C ILE A 15 13.93 1.48 -14.09
N ASN A 16 12.62 1.33 -14.35
CA ASN A 16 11.88 2.29 -15.19
C ASN A 16 11.89 3.72 -14.61
N ALA A 17 11.73 3.85 -13.29
CA ALA A 17 11.80 5.15 -12.62
C ALA A 17 13.19 5.76 -12.74
N TYR A 18 14.27 4.99 -12.62
CA TYR A 18 15.62 5.48 -12.85
C TYR A 18 15.83 5.95 -14.30
N LEU A 19 15.29 5.22 -15.27
CA LEU A 19 15.41 5.59 -16.69
C LEU A 19 14.71 6.92 -17.01
N LEU A 20 13.65 7.25 -16.28
CA LEU A 20 12.89 8.48 -16.45
C LEU A 20 13.44 9.64 -15.60
N LEU A 21 13.82 9.36 -14.36
CA LEU A 21 14.13 10.32 -13.31
C LEU A 21 15.61 10.26 -12.91
N SER A 22 16.52 9.91 -13.83
CA SER A 22 17.94 9.67 -13.54
C SER A 22 18.69 10.85 -12.91
N ARG A 23 18.09 12.06 -12.92
CA ARG A 23 18.64 13.29 -12.33
C ARG A 23 18.06 13.61 -10.96
N GLU A 24 17.00 12.92 -10.54
CA GLU A 24 16.35 13.10 -9.26
C GLU A 24 17.11 12.40 -8.13
N LYS A 25 16.73 12.71 -6.89
CA LYS A 25 17.26 12.05 -5.69
C LYS A 25 16.91 10.55 -5.68
N PRO A 26 17.78 9.68 -5.13
CA PRO A 26 17.48 8.26 -4.96
C PRO A 26 16.16 7.97 -4.23
N THR A 27 15.81 8.77 -3.23
CA THR A 27 14.53 8.66 -2.49
C THR A 27 13.32 8.75 -3.41
N ARG A 28 13.31 9.73 -4.33
CA ARG A 28 12.23 9.92 -5.31
C ARG A 28 12.20 8.81 -6.36
N ILE A 29 13.37 8.34 -6.81
CA ILE A 29 13.50 7.24 -7.77
C ILE A 29 12.94 5.94 -7.16
N LEU A 30 13.33 5.63 -5.92
CA LEU A 30 12.85 4.44 -5.21
C LEU A 30 11.35 4.51 -4.95
N TRP A 31 10.83 5.68 -4.54
CA TRP A 31 9.40 5.90 -4.36
C TRP A 31 8.62 5.72 -5.67
N ALA A 32 8.97 6.48 -6.72
CA ALA A 32 8.29 6.40 -8.01
C ALA A 32 8.40 4.99 -8.62
N GLY A 33 9.56 4.34 -8.41
CA GLY A 33 9.80 2.97 -8.83
C GLY A 33 8.94 1.95 -8.11
N GLY A 34 8.79 2.07 -6.80
CA GLY A 34 7.89 1.21 -6.02
C GLY A 34 6.43 1.36 -6.48
N VAL A 35 5.97 2.60 -6.69
CA VAL A 35 4.62 2.88 -7.22
C VAL A 35 4.45 2.26 -8.61
N ALA A 36 5.40 2.49 -9.52
CA ALA A 36 5.37 1.91 -10.87
C ALA A 36 5.38 0.37 -10.84
N GLY A 37 6.17 -0.23 -9.94
CA GLY A 37 6.23 -1.68 -9.77
C GLY A 37 4.89 -2.27 -9.31
N LEU A 38 4.21 -1.63 -8.35
CA LEU A 38 2.86 -2.04 -7.96
C LEU A 38 1.86 -1.90 -9.10
N ILE A 39 1.90 -0.79 -9.85
CA ILE A 39 1.05 -0.58 -11.03
C ILE A 39 1.31 -1.65 -12.10
N PHE A 40 2.56 -2.01 -12.35
CA PHE A 40 2.92 -3.07 -13.29
C PHE A 40 2.39 -4.43 -12.85
N LEU A 41 2.56 -4.79 -11.57
CA LEU A 41 1.99 -6.03 -11.03
C LEU A 41 0.46 -6.05 -11.15
N MET A 42 -0.19 -4.92 -10.88
CA MET A 42 -1.64 -4.77 -10.90
C MET A 42 -2.25 -4.82 -12.31
N TRP A 43 -1.59 -4.24 -13.31
CA TRP A 43 -2.19 -4.05 -14.64
C TRP A 43 -1.65 -4.98 -15.73
N SER A 44 -0.41 -5.46 -15.63
CA SER A 44 0.24 -6.14 -16.76
C SER A 44 -0.42 -7.45 -17.15
N HIS A 45 -1.00 -8.18 -16.20
CA HIS A 45 -1.69 -9.45 -16.47
C HIS A 45 -3.08 -9.24 -17.07
N VAL A 46 -3.73 -8.09 -16.81
CA VAL A 46 -5.13 -7.80 -17.16
C VAL A 46 -5.49 -8.12 -18.62
N PRO A 47 -4.77 -7.62 -19.66
CA PRO A 47 -5.13 -7.94 -21.04
C PRO A 47 -5.06 -9.43 -21.35
N PHE A 48 -4.14 -10.17 -20.73
CA PHE A 48 -4.02 -11.61 -20.89
C PHE A 48 -5.08 -12.35 -20.08
N SER A 49 -5.47 -11.81 -18.92
CA SER A 49 -6.54 -12.37 -18.09
C SER A 49 -7.89 -12.31 -18.80
N PHE A 50 -8.18 -11.27 -19.59
CA PHE A 50 -9.37 -11.25 -20.45
C PHE A 50 -9.37 -12.36 -21.52
N LEU A 51 -8.21 -12.84 -21.97
CA LEU A 51 -8.08 -13.84 -23.04
C LEU A 51 -8.00 -15.28 -22.50
N PHE A 52 -7.29 -15.47 -21.39
CA PHE A 52 -6.92 -16.80 -20.87
C PHE A 52 -7.39 -17.04 -19.43
N GLY A 53 -8.08 -16.09 -18.80
CA GLY A 53 -8.46 -16.13 -17.40
C GLY A 53 -7.36 -15.66 -16.43
N PHE A 54 -7.72 -15.53 -15.15
CA PHE A 54 -6.81 -15.21 -14.06
C PHE A 54 -5.99 -16.44 -13.66
N GLY A 55 -4.93 -16.73 -14.42
CA GLY A 55 -4.06 -17.88 -14.18
C GLY A 55 -2.57 -17.55 -14.32
N ILE A 56 -1.71 -18.55 -14.06
CA ILE A 56 -0.24 -18.39 -14.12
C ILE A 56 0.20 -17.89 -15.51
N LEU A 57 -0.40 -18.41 -16.58
CA LEU A 57 -0.08 -18.01 -17.96
C LEU A 57 -0.24 -16.49 -18.16
N SER A 58 -1.38 -15.92 -17.76
CA SER A 58 -1.66 -14.48 -17.89
C SER A 58 -0.66 -13.62 -17.13
N HIS A 59 -0.22 -14.07 -15.96
CA HIS A 59 0.78 -13.38 -15.15
C HIS A 59 2.18 -13.48 -15.74
N VAL A 60 2.54 -14.62 -16.34
CA VAL A 60 3.82 -14.79 -17.06
C VAL A 60 3.85 -13.90 -18.30
N LEU A 61 2.78 -13.87 -19.09
CA LEU A 61 2.66 -12.98 -20.26
C LEU A 61 2.70 -11.50 -19.85
N GLY A 62 2.02 -11.13 -18.75
CA GLY A 62 2.10 -9.80 -18.15
C GLY A 62 3.53 -9.42 -17.75
N LEU A 63 4.26 -10.35 -17.12
CA LEU A 63 5.64 -10.11 -16.73
C LEU A 63 6.56 -9.93 -17.95
N ILE A 64 6.40 -10.78 -18.98
CA ILE A 64 7.14 -10.65 -20.24
C ILE A 64 6.87 -9.29 -20.89
N LEU A 65 5.62 -8.83 -20.90
CA LEU A 65 5.26 -7.51 -21.42
C LEU A 65 6.03 -6.39 -20.70
N VAL A 66 6.11 -6.43 -19.36
CA VAL A 66 6.84 -5.42 -18.58
C VAL A 66 8.36 -5.51 -18.79
N ILE A 67 8.92 -6.71 -18.92
CA ILE A 67 10.35 -6.89 -19.25
C ILE A 67 10.66 -6.30 -20.62
N VAL A 68 9.88 -6.65 -21.65
CA VAL A 68 10.04 -6.12 -23.02
C VAL A 68 9.93 -4.61 -23.02
N TRP A 69 8.92 -4.06 -22.34
CA TRP A 69 8.76 -2.62 -22.17
C TRP A 69 10.00 -1.98 -21.52
N THR A 70 10.50 -2.56 -20.44
CA THR A 70 11.69 -2.05 -19.73
C THR A 70 12.93 -2.06 -20.63
N ILE A 71 13.12 -3.11 -21.44
CA ILE A 71 14.24 -3.21 -22.39
C ILE A 71 14.10 -2.14 -23.48
N VAL A 72 12.92 -2.00 -24.09
CA VAL A 72 12.66 -0.98 -25.11
C VAL A 72 12.90 0.42 -24.54
N PHE A 73 12.38 0.69 -23.35
CA PHE A 73 12.53 1.96 -22.68
C PHE A 73 13.99 2.26 -22.33
N TYR A 74 14.74 1.24 -21.89
CA TYR A 74 16.19 1.34 -21.71
C TYR A 74 16.90 1.71 -23.01
N VAL A 75 16.61 1.02 -24.12
CA VAL A 75 17.24 1.30 -25.43
C VAL A 75 16.99 2.73 -25.89
N ILE A 76 15.79 3.26 -25.66
CA ILE A 76 15.44 4.65 -25.98
C ILE A 76 16.19 5.63 -25.08
N LYS A 77 16.26 5.38 -23.77
CA LYS A 77 16.79 6.34 -22.79
C LYS A 77 18.29 6.24 -22.58
N ARG A 78 18.95 5.12 -22.92
CA ARG A 78 20.37 4.85 -22.59
C ARG A 78 21.34 5.93 -23.04
N ARG A 79 21.06 6.63 -24.16
CA ARG A 79 21.90 7.72 -24.68
C ARG A 79 21.82 9.00 -23.84
N HIS A 80 20.73 9.18 -23.11
CA HIS A 80 20.47 10.33 -22.24
C HIS A 80 20.78 10.04 -20.77
N LEU A 81 21.06 8.78 -20.43
CA LEU A 81 21.47 8.42 -19.09
C LEU A 81 22.84 9.06 -18.80
N PRO A 82 23.04 9.62 -17.59
CA PRO A 82 24.38 9.95 -17.14
C PRO A 82 25.22 8.67 -17.23
N ARG A 83 26.50 8.80 -17.65
CA ARG A 83 27.43 7.65 -17.71
C ARG A 83 27.31 6.86 -16.40
N LEU A 84 27.27 5.53 -16.51
CA LEU A 84 26.94 4.56 -15.44
C LEU A 84 27.88 4.62 -14.21
N SER A 85 28.76 5.61 -14.12
CA SER A 85 29.59 5.95 -12.97
C SER A 85 28.81 6.54 -11.79
N GLY A 86 27.47 6.51 -11.80
CA GLY A 86 26.62 7.25 -10.86
C GLY A 86 26.03 6.42 -9.71
N LEU A 87 25.35 5.31 -10.01
CA LEU A 87 24.45 4.67 -9.02
C LEU A 87 25.17 3.76 -8.02
N LEU A 88 26.20 3.03 -8.45
CA LEU A 88 27.03 2.19 -7.59
C LEU A 88 28.31 2.90 -7.11
N HIS A 89 28.75 3.97 -7.79
CA HIS A 89 30.03 4.63 -7.51
C HIS A 89 29.89 5.94 -6.71
N ARG A 90 28.75 6.63 -6.80
CA ARG A 90 28.46 7.79 -5.95
C ARG A 90 27.81 7.25 -4.67
N ARG A 91 28.59 7.10 -3.60
CA ARG A 91 28.04 6.92 -2.24
C ARG A 91 26.98 7.99 -2.02
N TRP A 92 25.70 7.63 -2.10
CA TRP A 92 24.61 8.54 -1.78
C TRP A 92 24.80 8.97 -0.33
N LYS A 93 24.97 10.28 -0.13
CA LYS A 93 25.01 10.89 1.19
C LYS A 93 23.66 11.56 1.39
N PRO A 94 22.76 10.98 2.22
CA PRO A 94 21.46 11.57 2.46
C PRO A 94 21.62 12.94 3.10
N ASP A 95 20.89 13.93 2.59
CA ASP A 95 20.85 15.26 3.20
C ASP A 95 19.81 15.32 4.32
N LYS A 96 19.61 16.51 4.91
CA LYS A 96 18.65 16.71 5.98
C LYS A 96 17.22 16.37 5.57
N GLU A 97 16.82 16.64 4.32
CA GLU A 97 15.49 16.27 3.84
C GLU A 97 15.34 14.75 3.79
N ASP A 98 16.33 14.07 3.19
CA ASP A 98 16.31 12.62 3.03
C ASP A 98 16.27 11.90 4.39
N LEU A 99 17.06 12.36 5.37
CA LEU A 99 17.08 11.78 6.71
C LEU A 99 15.73 11.91 7.42
N PHE A 100 15.10 13.08 7.34
CA PHE A 100 13.80 13.31 7.97
C PHE A 100 12.67 12.55 7.25
N LEU A 101 12.72 12.46 5.92
CA LEU A 101 11.81 11.62 5.13
C LEU A 101 11.89 10.17 5.60
N LEU A 102 13.09 9.59 5.60
CA LEU A 102 13.31 8.19 5.95
C LEU A 102 12.88 7.92 7.39
N ALA A 103 13.22 8.80 8.33
CA ALA A 103 12.81 8.67 9.72
C ALA A 103 11.28 8.74 9.88
N ALA A 104 10.62 9.73 9.26
CA ALA A 104 9.17 9.88 9.35
C ALA A 104 8.44 8.67 8.75
N VAL A 105 8.81 8.27 7.53
CA VAL A 105 8.23 7.09 6.85
C VAL A 105 8.50 5.83 7.64
N PHE A 106 9.70 5.62 8.18
CA PHE A 106 10.04 4.44 8.98
C PHE A 106 9.19 4.35 10.25
N VAL A 107 9.12 5.43 11.04
CA VAL A 107 8.39 5.43 12.31
C VAL A 107 6.91 5.13 12.11
N ILE A 108 6.25 5.83 11.16
CA ILE A 108 4.82 5.62 10.94
C ILE A 108 4.53 4.27 10.27
N SER A 109 5.37 3.81 9.35
CA SER A 109 5.21 2.50 8.72
C SER A 109 5.40 1.39 9.74
N LEU A 110 6.39 1.50 10.63
CA LEU A 110 6.61 0.51 11.69
C LEU A 110 5.38 0.39 12.58
N TYR A 111 4.80 1.51 12.99
CA TYR A 111 3.54 1.51 13.74
C TYR A 111 2.41 0.80 12.97
N CYS A 112 2.17 1.19 11.71
CA CYS A 112 1.14 0.56 10.88
C CYS A 112 1.37 -0.94 10.65
N ILE A 113 2.62 -1.37 10.45
CA ILE A 113 2.99 -2.79 10.29
C ILE A 113 2.70 -3.54 11.59
N VAL A 114 3.09 -3.01 12.74
CA VAL A 114 2.78 -3.63 14.04
C VAL A 114 1.27 -3.78 14.20
N CYS A 115 0.49 -2.74 13.94
CA CYS A 115 -0.97 -2.80 13.97
C CYS A 115 -1.53 -3.84 13.00
N LEU A 116 -1.02 -3.90 11.76
CA LEU A 116 -1.47 -4.85 10.75
C LEU A 116 -1.27 -6.31 11.22
N TYR A 117 -0.10 -6.59 11.79
CA TYR A 117 0.25 -7.94 12.26
C TYR A 117 -0.47 -8.36 13.54
N SER A 118 -0.77 -7.42 14.44
CA SER A 118 -1.32 -7.72 15.77
C SER A 118 -2.84 -7.51 15.87
N HIS A 119 -3.40 -6.56 15.11
CA HIS A 119 -4.79 -6.13 15.24
C HIS A 119 -5.62 -6.27 13.95
N THR A 120 -5.03 -6.43 12.76
CA THR A 120 -5.83 -6.58 11.52
C THR A 120 -6.06 -8.04 11.18
N LEU A 121 -5.00 -8.82 10.95
CA LEU A 121 -5.14 -10.23 10.58
C LEU A 121 -4.19 -11.10 11.42
N TYR A 122 -4.67 -11.46 12.60
CA TYR A 122 -3.94 -12.25 13.59
C TYR A 122 -4.32 -13.73 13.45
N GLU A 123 -3.35 -14.63 13.50
CA GLU A 123 -3.59 -16.07 13.29
C GLU A 123 -3.37 -16.78 14.63
N ILE A 124 -4.41 -17.44 15.15
CA ILE A 124 -4.36 -18.21 16.40
C ILE A 124 -4.95 -19.59 16.10
N ASP A 125 -4.19 -20.65 16.40
CA ASP A 125 -4.65 -22.05 16.29
C ASP A 125 -5.32 -22.41 14.94
N GLY A 126 -4.81 -21.84 13.84
CA GLY A 126 -5.31 -22.08 12.49
C GLY A 126 -6.56 -21.27 12.10
N ALA A 127 -7.03 -20.37 12.96
CA ALA A 127 -8.09 -19.42 12.67
C ALA A 127 -7.57 -17.98 12.55
N TYR A 128 -8.20 -17.20 11.68
CA TYR A 128 -7.91 -15.77 11.52
C TYR A 128 -8.85 -14.92 12.40
N TYR A 129 -8.23 -14.07 13.22
CA TYR A 129 -8.86 -13.08 14.07
C TYR A 129 -8.58 -11.69 13.52
N THR A 130 -9.54 -10.79 13.68
CA THR A 130 -9.45 -9.39 13.25
C THR A 130 -9.92 -8.47 14.33
N GLY A 131 -9.30 -7.29 14.36
CA GLY A 131 -9.77 -6.17 15.16
C GLY A 131 -11.13 -5.69 14.67
N GLN A 132 -11.85 -5.07 15.59
CA GLN A 132 -13.20 -4.57 15.40
C GLN A 132 -13.32 -3.64 14.18
N CYS A 133 -12.36 -2.71 14.01
CA CYS A 133 -12.45 -1.67 12.98
C CYS A 133 -12.39 -2.21 11.54
N THR A 134 -11.91 -3.45 11.34
CA THR A 134 -11.76 -4.08 10.02
C THR A 134 -12.61 -5.33 9.85
N TYR A 135 -13.46 -5.69 10.83
CA TYR A 135 -14.14 -6.99 10.84
C TYR A 135 -14.96 -7.26 9.57
N GLY A 136 -15.83 -6.33 9.16
CA GLY A 136 -16.63 -6.51 7.94
C GLY A 136 -15.80 -6.41 6.65
N ASP A 137 -15.03 -5.33 6.55
CA ASP A 137 -14.27 -4.97 5.36
C ASP A 137 -13.18 -5.99 5.01
N MET A 138 -12.36 -6.38 6.00
CA MET A 138 -11.29 -7.34 5.79
C MET A 138 -11.83 -8.70 5.33
N ASN A 139 -12.89 -9.20 5.97
CA ASN A 139 -13.48 -10.50 5.61
C ASN A 139 -14.03 -10.48 4.17
N PHE A 140 -14.64 -9.36 3.76
CA PHE A 140 -15.07 -9.16 2.39
C PHE A 140 -13.90 -9.21 1.39
N HIS A 141 -12.82 -8.47 1.67
CA HIS A 141 -11.62 -8.48 0.83
C HIS A 141 -10.92 -9.84 0.76
N LEU A 142 -10.80 -10.56 1.88
CA LEU A 142 -10.23 -11.92 1.88
C LEU A 142 -11.10 -12.89 1.06
N GLY A 143 -12.43 -12.73 1.12
CA GLY A 143 -13.38 -13.45 0.26
C GLY A 143 -13.13 -13.18 -1.23
N ILE A 144 -12.94 -11.91 -1.62
CA ILE A 144 -12.60 -11.55 -3.00
C ILE A 144 -11.25 -12.17 -3.41
N ILE A 145 -10.20 -11.96 -2.62
CA ILE A 145 -8.83 -12.41 -2.91
C ILE A 145 -8.77 -13.92 -3.15
N THR A 146 -9.39 -14.69 -2.26
CA THR A 146 -9.45 -16.14 -2.40
C THR A 146 -10.28 -16.54 -3.61
N SER A 147 -11.43 -15.91 -3.82
CA SER A 147 -12.32 -16.26 -4.93
C SER A 147 -11.72 -15.98 -6.31
N ILE A 148 -11.00 -14.87 -6.50
CA ILE A 148 -10.36 -14.55 -7.79
C ILE A 148 -9.37 -15.65 -8.18
N LYS A 149 -8.56 -16.11 -7.21
CA LYS A 149 -7.62 -17.22 -7.44
C LYS A 149 -8.35 -18.52 -7.77
N GLU A 150 -9.37 -18.89 -6.99
CA GLU A 150 -10.05 -20.19 -7.15
C GLU A 150 -10.93 -20.24 -8.40
N GLN A 151 -11.63 -19.15 -8.74
CA GLN A 151 -12.45 -19.08 -9.95
C GLN A 151 -11.60 -19.09 -11.22
N GLY A 152 -10.48 -18.36 -11.21
CA GLY A 152 -9.64 -18.17 -12.39
C GLY A 152 -10.33 -17.45 -13.56
N SER A 153 -11.57 -16.99 -13.41
CA SER A 153 -12.29 -16.17 -14.38
C SER A 153 -11.86 -14.72 -14.27
N PHE A 154 -11.93 -13.99 -15.40
CA PHE A 154 -11.63 -12.56 -15.42
C PHE A 154 -12.50 -11.85 -16.46
N PRO A 155 -13.30 -10.83 -16.09
CA PRO A 155 -13.56 -10.36 -14.72
C PRO A 155 -14.14 -11.44 -13.80
N PRO A 156 -13.86 -11.39 -12.49
CA PRO A 156 -14.37 -12.37 -11.53
C PRO A 156 -15.86 -12.17 -11.23
N ASP A 157 -16.51 -13.21 -10.72
CA ASP A 157 -17.87 -13.17 -10.21
C ASP A 157 -17.88 -12.99 -8.68
N TYR A 158 -19.01 -12.54 -8.13
CA TYR A 158 -19.23 -12.50 -6.69
C TYR A 158 -19.14 -13.92 -6.10
N ASN A 159 -18.31 -14.08 -5.06
CA ASN A 159 -18.19 -15.33 -4.31
C ASN A 159 -19.48 -15.71 -3.57
N ILE A 160 -20.24 -14.72 -3.08
CA ILE A 160 -21.51 -14.91 -2.37
C ILE A 160 -22.74 -15.00 -3.29
N PHE A 161 -22.57 -14.64 -4.57
CA PHE A 161 -23.65 -14.70 -5.56
C PHE A 161 -23.10 -15.12 -6.93
N PRO A 162 -22.75 -16.42 -7.09
CA PRO A 162 -22.09 -16.93 -8.29
C PRO A 162 -22.93 -16.70 -9.56
N GLY A 163 -22.24 -16.39 -10.67
CA GLY A 163 -22.88 -16.05 -11.95
C GLY A 163 -23.20 -14.56 -12.11
N GLN A 164 -23.06 -13.76 -11.04
CA GLN A 164 -23.09 -12.30 -11.12
C GLN A 164 -21.66 -11.74 -11.08
N ARG A 165 -21.34 -10.88 -12.04
CA ARG A 165 -20.03 -10.21 -12.11
C ARG A 165 -19.76 -9.36 -10.88
N LEU A 166 -18.50 -9.37 -10.43
CA LEU A 166 -18.05 -8.53 -9.34
C LEU A 166 -17.96 -7.06 -9.80
N ASP A 167 -18.96 -6.26 -9.42
CA ASP A 167 -19.03 -4.82 -9.74
C ASP A 167 -18.27 -3.94 -8.74
N TYR A 168 -17.59 -4.56 -7.76
CA TYR A 168 -16.68 -3.90 -6.84
C TYR A 168 -15.30 -3.65 -7.48
N TYR A 169 -14.54 -2.66 -7.00
CA TYR A 169 -13.19 -2.33 -7.51
C TYR A 169 -12.13 -3.39 -7.13
N PHE A 170 -12.18 -4.55 -7.78
CA PHE A 170 -11.40 -5.75 -7.42
C PHE A 170 -9.92 -5.74 -7.86
N LEU A 171 -9.46 -4.71 -8.58
CA LEU A 171 -8.10 -4.72 -9.14
C LEU A 171 -7.02 -4.58 -8.05
N SER A 172 -7.33 -3.92 -6.93
CA SER A 172 -6.42 -3.92 -5.78
C SER A 172 -6.33 -5.31 -5.14
N ASP A 173 -7.46 -6.01 -5.01
CA ASP A 173 -7.52 -7.39 -4.51
C ASP A 173 -6.85 -8.38 -5.46
N SER A 174 -6.83 -8.10 -6.77
CA SER A 174 -6.17 -8.95 -7.75
C SER A 174 -4.66 -9.01 -7.51
N VAL A 175 -4.03 -7.94 -6.99
CA VAL A 175 -2.61 -7.97 -6.59
C VAL A 175 -2.36 -9.02 -5.51
N SER A 176 -3.16 -9.02 -4.45
CA SER A 176 -3.09 -10.05 -3.40
C SER A 176 -3.43 -11.43 -3.95
N SER A 177 -4.41 -11.52 -4.86
CA SER A 177 -4.78 -12.78 -5.53
C SER A 177 -3.63 -13.33 -6.37
N SER A 178 -2.87 -12.48 -7.06
CA SER A 178 -1.67 -12.87 -7.80
C SER A 178 -0.61 -13.45 -6.86
N LEU A 179 -0.36 -12.81 -5.71
CA LEU A 179 0.62 -13.32 -4.75
C LEU A 179 0.17 -14.67 -4.16
N TYR A 180 -1.12 -14.80 -3.89
CA TYR A 180 -1.72 -16.03 -3.39
C TYR A 180 -1.65 -17.16 -4.44
N LEU A 181 -1.92 -16.86 -5.71
CA LEU A 181 -1.77 -17.77 -6.84
C LEU A 181 -0.32 -18.30 -6.97
N PHE A 182 0.68 -17.45 -6.70
CA PHE A 182 2.10 -17.82 -6.73
C PHE A 182 2.63 -18.36 -5.38
N GLY A 183 1.73 -18.79 -4.50
CA GLY A 183 2.05 -19.59 -3.31
C GLY A 183 2.50 -18.81 -2.08
N CYS A 184 2.18 -17.52 -1.97
CA CYS A 184 2.20 -16.86 -0.65
C CYS A 184 1.08 -17.43 0.23
N SER A 185 1.23 -17.38 1.56
CA SER A 185 0.09 -17.61 2.46
C SER A 185 -0.94 -16.50 2.27
N LEU A 186 -2.22 -16.75 2.60
CA LEU A 186 -3.27 -15.74 2.48
C LEU A 186 -2.92 -14.48 3.28
N LYS A 187 -2.44 -14.64 4.52
CA LYS A 187 -1.94 -13.55 5.36
C LYS A 187 -0.85 -12.73 4.69
N ALA A 188 0.15 -13.38 4.10
CA ALA A 188 1.24 -12.68 3.42
C ALA A 188 0.80 -11.99 2.12
N ALA A 189 -0.05 -12.66 1.33
CA ALA A 189 -0.60 -12.13 0.10
C ALA A 189 -1.45 -10.87 0.36
N TYR A 190 -2.16 -10.83 1.49
CA TYR A 190 -2.91 -9.67 1.96
C TYR A 190 -2.00 -8.57 2.50
N MET A 191 -1.06 -8.90 3.40
CA MET A 191 -0.25 -7.91 4.10
C MET A 191 0.86 -7.27 3.24
N LEU A 192 1.54 -8.04 2.40
CA LEU A 192 2.72 -7.56 1.67
C LEU A 192 2.42 -6.33 0.79
N PRO A 193 1.34 -6.31 -0.04
CA PRO A 193 0.97 -5.13 -0.80
C PRO A 193 0.65 -3.92 0.09
N MET A 194 -0.06 -4.13 1.21
CA MET A 194 -0.41 -3.06 2.14
C MET A 194 0.82 -2.42 2.80
N ILE A 195 1.81 -3.22 3.18
CA ILE A 195 3.06 -2.72 3.76
C ILE A 195 3.76 -1.77 2.78
N PHE A 196 3.85 -2.15 1.50
CA PHE A 196 4.41 -1.29 0.47
C PHE A 196 3.53 -0.07 0.19
N ALA A 197 2.20 -0.24 0.16
CA ALA A 197 1.27 0.85 -0.04
C ALA A 197 1.39 1.92 1.07
N PHE A 198 1.55 1.52 2.33
CA PHE A 198 1.82 2.45 3.44
C PHE A 198 3.11 3.24 3.20
N MET A 199 4.23 2.54 3.01
CA MET A 199 5.54 3.19 2.81
C MET A 199 5.52 4.17 1.63
N LEU A 200 4.90 3.78 0.51
CA LEU A 200 4.82 4.59 -0.70
C LEU A 200 3.85 5.77 -0.55
N THR A 201 2.75 5.59 0.19
CA THR A 201 1.80 6.68 0.47
C THR A 201 2.42 7.73 1.39
N PHE A 202 3.10 7.29 2.46
CA PHE A 202 3.82 8.19 3.36
C PHE A 202 4.93 8.95 2.61
N ALA A 203 5.77 8.24 1.85
CA ALA A 203 6.81 8.89 1.05
C ALA A 203 6.23 9.83 -0.02
N GLY A 204 5.11 9.47 -0.65
CA GLY A 204 4.42 10.29 -1.64
C GLY A 204 3.89 11.59 -1.04
N MET A 205 3.22 11.51 0.11
CA MET A 205 2.77 12.69 0.86
C MET A 205 3.94 13.58 1.26
N TRP A 206 5.05 13.00 1.75
CA TRP A 206 6.25 13.76 2.08
C TRP A 206 6.81 14.50 0.86
N HIS A 207 7.00 13.79 -0.27
CA HIS A 207 7.54 14.39 -1.49
C HIS A 207 6.64 15.51 -2.01
N LEU A 208 5.32 15.34 -1.98
CA LEU A 208 4.36 16.37 -2.34
C LEU A 208 4.47 17.60 -1.42
N ALA A 209 4.42 17.38 -0.11
CA ALA A 209 4.50 18.45 0.88
C ALA A 209 5.82 19.22 0.79
N TYR A 210 6.95 18.53 0.60
CA TYR A 210 8.25 19.18 0.42
C TYR A 210 8.32 19.94 -0.90
N ALA A 211 7.75 19.40 -1.98
CA ALA A 211 7.69 20.07 -3.27
C ALA A 211 6.93 21.39 -3.19
N VAL A 212 5.90 21.50 -2.34
CA VAL A 212 5.13 22.74 -2.12
C VAL A 212 5.82 23.67 -1.12
N LEU A 213 6.24 23.15 0.03
CA LEU A 213 6.65 23.96 1.19
C LEU A 213 8.14 24.31 1.21
N LYS A 214 8.97 23.56 0.48
CA LYS A 214 10.43 23.74 0.31
C LYS A 214 11.22 23.83 1.63
N ARG A 215 10.65 23.40 2.75
CA ARG A 215 11.26 23.43 4.08
C ARG A 215 10.92 22.15 4.85
N VAL A 216 11.94 21.51 5.42
CA VAL A 216 11.79 20.25 6.16
C VAL A 216 10.83 20.39 7.34
N SER A 217 10.93 21.47 8.13
CA SER A 217 10.05 21.68 9.28
C SER A 217 8.58 21.79 8.88
N LYS A 218 8.26 22.61 7.87
CA LYS A 218 6.90 22.76 7.36
C LYS A 218 6.36 21.44 6.78
N THR A 219 7.22 20.70 6.08
CA THR A 219 6.88 19.37 5.51
C THR A 219 6.55 18.38 6.61
N LEU A 220 7.37 18.30 7.65
CA LEU A 220 7.13 17.43 8.80
C LEU A 220 5.83 17.80 9.52
N THR A 221 5.57 19.09 9.74
CA THR A 221 4.31 19.56 10.33
C THR A 221 3.11 19.13 9.47
N ALA A 222 3.16 19.35 8.15
CA ALA A 222 2.09 18.93 7.24
C ALA A 222 1.90 17.41 7.23
N PHE A 223 3.00 16.64 7.26
CA PHE A 223 2.99 15.18 7.31
C PHE A 223 2.30 14.67 8.58
N ILE A 224 2.66 15.22 9.75
CA ILE A 224 2.06 14.85 11.04
C ILE A 224 0.57 15.21 11.05
N LEU A 225 0.21 16.44 10.66
CA LEU A 225 -1.19 16.88 10.63
C LEU A 225 -2.04 16.05 9.65
N PHE A 226 -1.47 15.62 8.53
CA PHE A 226 -2.22 14.81 7.56
C PHE A 226 -2.54 13.40 8.09
N PHE A 227 -1.55 12.69 8.65
CA PHE A 227 -1.73 11.29 9.06
C PHE A 227 -2.28 11.09 10.47
N PHE A 228 -2.07 12.05 11.38
CA PHE A 228 -2.62 11.98 12.74
C PHE A 228 -3.93 12.73 12.89
N ASN A 229 -4.68 12.87 11.78
CA ASN A 229 -5.98 13.53 11.73
C ASN A 229 -5.93 14.92 12.38
N GLY A 230 -5.40 15.90 11.65
CA GLY A 230 -5.25 17.29 12.08
C GLY A 230 -6.55 18.04 12.39
N GLY A 231 -7.67 17.35 12.59
CA GLY A 231 -8.87 17.89 13.18
C GLY A 231 -8.77 17.95 14.70
N PHE A 232 -9.33 19.00 15.30
CA PHE A 232 -9.46 19.15 16.75
C PHE A 232 -10.53 18.23 17.37
N GLY A 233 -10.89 17.12 16.71
CA GLY A 233 -11.93 16.18 17.16
C GLY A 233 -11.65 15.63 18.57
N LEU A 234 -10.38 15.49 18.94
CA LEU A 234 -9.95 15.09 20.27
C LEU A 234 -10.40 16.07 21.37
N MET A 235 -10.53 17.37 21.06
CA MET A 235 -10.92 18.39 22.05
C MET A 235 -12.33 18.15 22.60
N TYR A 236 -13.28 17.70 21.77
CA TYR A 236 -14.63 17.35 22.23
C TYR A 236 -14.63 16.27 23.31
N PHE A 237 -13.73 15.29 23.20
CA PHE A 237 -13.61 14.21 24.17
C PHE A 237 -12.81 14.61 25.42
N LEU A 238 -11.88 15.56 25.28
CA LEU A 238 -11.17 16.17 26.40
C LEU A 238 -12.06 17.10 27.22
N ASP A 239 -13.05 17.75 26.61
CA ASP A 239 -14.03 18.55 27.33
C ASP A 239 -14.96 17.67 28.17
N GLY A 240 -15.40 16.53 27.63
CA GLY A 240 -16.20 15.53 28.34
C GLY A 240 -15.50 14.85 29.53
N LEU A 241 -14.17 14.89 29.59
CA LEU A 241 -13.37 14.35 30.70
C LEU A 241 -13.60 15.09 32.03
N LYS A 242 -14.00 16.36 31.98
CA LYS A 242 -14.25 17.19 33.17
C LYS A 242 -15.64 16.99 33.77
N ALA A 243 -16.54 16.30 33.06
CA ALA A 243 -17.88 16.00 33.53
C ALA A 243 -17.88 14.77 34.49
N GLU A 244 -18.91 14.65 35.33
CA GLU A 244 -19.14 13.43 36.11
C GLU A 244 -19.21 12.20 35.17
N GLY A 245 -18.46 11.15 35.50
CA GLY A 245 -18.33 9.97 34.63
C GLY A 245 -17.42 10.15 33.40
N GLY A 246 -16.78 11.31 33.25
CA GLY A 246 -15.96 11.64 32.08
C GLY A 246 -14.80 10.67 31.81
N ALA A 247 -14.17 10.12 32.86
CA ALA A 247 -13.10 9.14 32.73
C ALA A 247 -13.59 7.77 32.19
N GLU A 248 -14.80 7.36 32.57
CA GLU A 248 -15.40 6.11 32.08
C GLU A 248 -15.85 6.28 30.63
N ASN A 249 -16.49 7.41 30.31
CA ASN A 249 -16.85 7.76 28.93
C ASN A 249 -15.62 7.90 28.02
N PHE A 250 -14.50 8.42 28.54
CA PHE A 250 -13.24 8.50 27.80
C PHE A 250 -12.61 7.12 27.55
N ASN A 251 -12.65 6.21 28.53
CA ASN A 251 -12.16 4.84 28.31
C ASN A 251 -13.02 4.07 27.31
N ARG A 252 -14.34 4.25 27.38
CA ARG A 252 -15.33 3.63 26.48
C ARG A 252 -15.00 3.86 25.00
N ILE A 253 -14.53 5.06 24.63
CA ILE A 253 -14.09 5.42 23.27
C ILE A 253 -13.03 4.44 22.71
N PHE A 254 -12.16 3.91 23.56
CA PHE A 254 -11.07 3.01 23.15
C PHE A 254 -11.44 1.54 23.29
N THR A 255 -12.47 1.19 24.07
CA THR A 255 -12.75 -0.20 24.45
C THR A 255 -14.12 -0.70 23.98
N ALA A 256 -15.08 0.18 23.69
CA ALA A 256 -16.44 -0.21 23.35
C ALA A 256 -16.66 -0.47 21.86
N TYR A 257 -17.53 -1.44 21.58
CA TYR A 257 -17.78 -1.95 20.24
C TYR A 257 -18.67 -1.00 19.42
N TYR A 258 -18.20 -0.56 18.25
CA TYR A 258 -18.77 0.50 17.39
C TYR A 258 -18.95 1.87 18.05
N GLU A 259 -18.37 2.08 19.22
CA GLU A 259 -18.51 3.29 20.01
C GLU A 259 -17.26 4.18 19.93
N THR A 260 -16.56 4.16 18.79
CA THR A 260 -15.42 5.04 18.55
C THR A 260 -15.89 6.46 18.20
N PRO A 261 -15.09 7.50 18.48
CA PRO A 261 -15.34 8.91 18.15
C PRO A 261 -15.94 9.19 16.77
N THR A 262 -15.49 8.44 15.77
CA THR A 262 -15.90 8.56 14.37
C THR A 262 -17.35 8.15 14.11
N ASN A 263 -17.99 7.43 15.05
CA ASN A 263 -19.34 6.90 14.91
C ASN A 263 -20.38 7.72 15.70
N TYR A 264 -19.96 8.74 16.47
CA TYR A 264 -20.86 9.65 17.19
C TYR A 264 -21.21 10.88 16.35
N VAL A 265 -22.09 10.68 15.38
CA VAL A 265 -22.59 11.76 14.51
C VAL A 265 -23.54 12.74 15.23
N ASN A 266 -24.15 12.33 16.33
CA ASN A 266 -25.13 13.15 17.07
C ASN A 266 -24.54 13.97 18.22
N SER A 267 -23.25 13.83 18.51
CA SER A 267 -22.57 14.47 19.63
C SER A 267 -21.75 15.70 19.22
N GLY A 268 -21.76 16.04 17.93
CA GLY A 268 -20.90 17.07 17.32
C GLY A 268 -21.63 18.27 16.73
N SER A 269 -22.87 18.56 17.18
CA SER A 269 -23.61 19.79 16.85
C SER A 269 -23.61 20.78 18.01
#